data_AF-A0A239LM14-F1
#
_entry.id   AF-A0A239LM14-F1
#
_cell.length_a   1.000
_cell.length_b   1.000
_cell.length_c   1.000
_cell.angle_alpha   90.00
_cell.angle_beta   90.00
_cell.angle_gamma   90.00
#
_symmetry.space_group_name_H-M   'P 1'
#
loop_
_entity.id
_entity.type
_entity.pdbx_description
1 polymer ?
#
loop_
_entity_poly.entity_id
_entity_poly.type
_entity_poly.pdbx_seq_one_letter_code
_entity_poly.pdbx_strand_id
1 'polypeptide(L)'
;MKFRKLPYYLSVLAAVIVAFHIAGFISAERSPISISAKASVPGYALQNARLYLEEKIHSRSLLHLNEAIHSIEFLRDHADEASRKLISTGLIGLYQVKNEMTDGRFDRKKLNESSVIVLNALIYYEIASARAFILEEKRPETMKALDKAIENLRNALDFAEGNRKEYEVQIFSDMNTITSNYYADKEVMVQTLDNILLELSDLDVSYSQ
;
A
#
# COMPACT_ATOMS: atom_id res chain seq x y z
N MET A 1 -28.11 -22.59 -33.45
CA MET A 1 -27.38 -22.93 -32.21
C MET A 1 -25.99 -22.28 -32.23
N LYS A 2 -25.84 -21.02 -31.79
CA LYS A 2 -24.56 -20.26 -31.88
C LYS A 2 -24.29 -19.28 -30.72
N PHE A 3 -24.74 -19.57 -29.49
CA PHE A 3 -24.51 -18.69 -28.32
C PHE A 3 -23.54 -19.24 -27.26
N ARG A 4 -22.88 -20.39 -27.50
CA ARG A 4 -22.02 -21.03 -26.49
C ARG A 4 -20.63 -20.40 -26.30
N LYS A 5 -20.22 -19.43 -27.11
CA LYS A 5 -18.87 -18.83 -27.02
C LYS A 5 -18.83 -17.45 -26.37
N LEU A 6 -19.98 -16.79 -26.20
CA LEU A 6 -20.06 -15.45 -25.61
C LEU A 6 -19.46 -15.35 -24.18
N PRO A 7 -19.71 -16.30 -23.25
CA PRO A 7 -19.11 -16.22 -21.92
C PRO A 7 -17.59 -16.43 -21.93
N TYR A 8 -17.07 -17.22 -22.87
CA TYR A 8 -15.63 -17.47 -23.01
C TYR A 8 -14.88 -16.23 -23.51
N TYR A 9 -15.48 -15.47 -24.44
CA TYR A 9 -14.88 -14.23 -24.92
C TYR A 9 -14.90 -13.13 -23.85
N LEU A 10 -15.93 -13.09 -23.00
CA LEU A 10 -15.98 -12.16 -21.87
C LEU A 10 -14.93 -12.49 -20.80
N SER A 11 -14.71 -13.77 -20.48
CA SER A 11 -13.68 -14.17 -19.51
C SER A 11 -12.26 -13.91 -20.03
N VAL A 12 -12.01 -14.14 -21.32
CA VAL A 12 -10.72 -13.82 -21.95
C VAL A 12 -10.51 -12.30 -22.00
N LEU A 13 -11.54 -11.51 -22.30
CA LEU A 13 -11.43 -10.05 -22.30
C LEU A 13 -11.14 -9.50 -20.90
N ALA A 14 -11.81 -10.02 -19.87
CA ALA A 14 -11.54 -9.66 -18.48
C ALA A 14 -10.11 -10.01 -18.06
N ALA A 15 -9.63 -11.23 -18.40
CA ALA A 15 -8.26 -11.64 -18.13
C ALA A 15 -7.22 -10.77 -18.84
N VAL A 16 -7.48 -10.34 -20.07
CA VAL A 16 -6.60 -9.44 -20.83
C VAL A 16 -6.61 -8.02 -20.25
N ILE A 17 -7.76 -7.49 -19.83
CA ILE A 17 -7.85 -6.17 -19.18
C ILE A 17 -7.09 -6.18 -17.85
N VAL A 18 -7.25 -7.24 -17.06
CA VAL A 18 -6.51 -7.47 -15.82
C VAL A 18 -5.01 -7.58 -16.12
N ALA A 19 -4.60 -8.35 -17.12
CA ALA A 19 -3.19 -8.46 -17.52
C ALA A 19 -2.59 -7.12 -17.99
N PHE A 20 -3.35 -6.28 -18.71
CA PHE A 20 -2.90 -4.95 -19.14
C PHE A 20 -2.82 -3.95 -17.97
N HIS A 21 -3.75 -3.99 -17.01
CA HIS A 21 -3.66 -3.19 -15.79
C HIS A 21 -2.47 -3.64 -14.91
N ILE A 22 -2.22 -4.95 -14.84
CA ILE A 22 -1.05 -5.53 -14.17
C ILE A 22 0.26 -5.16 -14.89
N ALA A 23 0.26 -5.09 -16.23
CA ALA A 23 1.44 -4.68 -17.00
C ALA A 23 1.74 -3.18 -16.84
N GLY A 24 0.70 -2.33 -16.82
CA GLY A 24 0.84 -0.89 -16.54
C GLY A 24 1.34 -0.60 -15.12
N PHE A 25 1.03 -1.46 -14.16
CA PHE A 25 1.54 -1.43 -12.79
C PHE A 25 3.06 -1.65 -12.70
N ILE A 26 3.68 -2.35 -13.67
CA ILE A 26 5.09 -2.75 -13.64
C ILE A 26 6.04 -1.64 -14.13
N SER A 27 5.55 -0.64 -14.87
CA SER A 27 6.40 0.30 -15.62
C SER A 27 6.45 1.73 -15.07
N ALA A 28 6.07 1.97 -13.81
CA ALA A 28 6.25 3.28 -13.21
C ALA A 28 7.76 3.57 -13.05
N GLU A 29 8.27 4.54 -13.80
CA GLU A 29 9.69 4.92 -13.84
C GLU A 29 10.28 5.15 -12.44
N ARG A 30 11.48 4.60 -12.21
CA ARG A 30 12.32 4.79 -11.02
C ARG A 30 12.98 6.17 -10.97
N SER A 31 12.24 7.22 -11.32
CA SER A 31 12.72 8.59 -11.17
C SER A 31 12.37 9.12 -9.78
N PRO A 32 13.23 9.93 -9.15
CA PRO A 32 12.91 10.56 -7.87
C PRO A 32 11.60 11.35 -8.00
N ILE A 33 10.67 11.14 -7.07
CA ILE A 33 9.38 11.82 -7.10
C ILE A 33 9.57 13.22 -6.53
N SER A 34 9.42 14.22 -7.40
CA SER A 34 9.76 15.61 -7.09
C SER A 34 8.85 16.24 -6.02
N ILE A 35 9.39 17.29 -5.40
CA ILE A 35 8.94 17.99 -4.17
C ILE A 35 7.63 18.80 -4.38
N SER A 36 6.59 18.21 -4.96
CA SER A 36 5.27 18.86 -5.08
C SER A 36 4.19 17.98 -4.45
N ALA A 37 3.70 18.36 -3.27
CA ALA A 37 2.55 17.83 -2.51
C ALA A 37 2.44 16.29 -2.28
N LYS A 38 3.25 15.48 -2.96
CA LYS A 38 3.28 14.02 -2.95
C LYS A 38 4.44 13.51 -2.11
N ALA A 39 5.54 14.23 -1.99
CA ALA A 39 6.63 13.85 -1.07
C ALA A 39 6.19 13.73 0.41
N SER A 40 5.07 14.37 0.79
CA SER A 40 4.42 14.22 2.10
C SER A 40 3.58 12.94 2.25
N VAL A 41 3.48 12.10 1.21
CA VAL A 41 2.87 10.77 1.28
C VAL A 41 3.96 9.79 1.73
N PRO A 42 3.74 9.02 2.82
CA PRO A 42 4.73 8.11 3.40
C PRO A 42 5.45 7.21 2.38
N GLY A 43 4.70 6.62 1.44
CA GLY A 43 5.25 5.70 0.45
C GLY A 43 6.30 6.33 -0.47
N TYR A 44 6.07 7.57 -0.93
CA TYR A 44 7.02 8.29 -1.78
C TYR A 44 8.27 8.72 -1.01
N ALA A 45 8.12 9.15 0.25
CA ALA A 45 9.26 9.46 1.10
C ALA A 45 10.12 8.22 1.36
N LEU A 46 9.52 7.04 1.62
CA LEU A 46 10.26 5.78 1.73
C LEU A 46 11.00 5.43 0.44
N GLN A 47 10.35 5.57 -0.73
CA GLN A 47 10.99 5.32 -2.02
C GLN A 47 12.21 6.22 -2.26
N ASN A 48 12.08 7.52 -1.97
CA ASN A 48 13.20 8.45 -2.07
C ASN A 48 14.31 8.10 -1.08
N ALA A 49 13.97 7.68 0.15
CA ALA A 49 14.94 7.21 1.13
C ALA A 49 15.75 6.02 0.57
N ARG A 50 15.08 5.03 -0.03
CA ARG A 50 15.74 3.87 -0.66
C ARG A 50 16.60 4.26 -1.86
N LEU A 51 16.07 5.10 -2.76
CA LEU A 51 16.80 5.56 -3.95
C LEU A 51 18.11 6.26 -3.57
N TYR A 52 18.06 7.21 -2.65
CA TYR A 52 19.26 7.91 -2.22
C TYR A 52 20.21 7.04 -1.40
N LEU A 53 19.72 5.98 -0.76
CA LEU A 53 20.57 4.98 -0.12
C LEU A 53 21.38 4.21 -1.16
N GLU A 54 20.74 3.80 -2.26
CA GLU A 54 21.38 3.12 -3.39
C GLU A 54 22.44 4.00 -4.08
N GLU A 55 22.14 5.29 -4.23
CA GLU A 55 23.06 6.30 -4.79
C GLU A 55 24.17 6.72 -3.82
N LYS A 56 24.19 6.18 -2.59
CA LYS A 56 25.13 6.54 -1.51
C LYS A 56 25.06 8.02 -1.08
N ILE A 57 23.91 8.67 -1.31
CA ILE A 57 23.63 10.03 -0.84
C ILE A 57 22.95 9.94 0.53
N HIS A 58 23.71 9.48 1.51
CA HIS A 58 23.21 9.08 2.84
C HIS A 58 22.44 10.17 3.59
N SER A 59 22.88 11.42 3.50
CA SER A 59 22.19 12.55 4.15
C SER A 59 20.78 12.80 3.58
N ARG A 60 20.61 12.65 2.26
CA ARG A 60 19.28 12.76 1.62
C ARG A 60 18.41 11.55 1.91
N SER A 61 19.00 10.36 1.94
CA SER A 61 18.29 9.14 2.34
C SER A 61 17.71 9.28 3.76
N LEU A 62 18.52 9.76 4.71
CA LEU A 62 18.08 10.00 6.09
C LEU A 62 17.02 11.11 6.20
N LEU A 63 17.14 12.19 5.41
CA LEU A 63 16.13 13.24 5.36
C LEU A 63 14.76 12.67 4.98
N HIS A 64 14.68 11.91 3.88
CA HIS A 64 13.42 11.34 3.42
C HIS A 64 12.89 10.24 4.34
N LEU A 65 13.76 9.47 5.00
CA LEU A 65 13.31 8.54 6.04
C LEU A 65 12.65 9.28 7.21
N ASN A 66 13.19 10.43 7.63
CA ASN A 66 12.56 11.25 8.66
C ASN A 66 11.21 11.82 8.21
N GLU A 67 11.11 12.29 6.97
CA GLU A 67 9.83 12.77 6.39
C GLU A 67 8.78 11.65 6.35
N ALA A 68 9.18 10.44 5.96
CA ALA A 68 8.31 9.26 5.98
C ALA A 68 7.81 8.98 7.39
N ILE A 69 8.73 8.86 8.37
CA ILE A 69 8.40 8.60 9.77
C ILE A 69 7.41 9.64 10.29
N HIS A 70 7.68 10.93 10.07
CA HIS A 70 6.81 12.01 10.55
C HIS A 70 5.40 11.94 9.94
N SER A 71 5.32 11.66 8.64
CA SER A 71 4.04 11.51 7.94
C SER A 71 3.24 10.30 8.44
N ILE A 72 3.94 9.21 8.78
CA ILE A 72 3.32 8.00 9.34
C ILE A 72 2.85 8.23 10.78
N GLU A 73 3.62 8.95 11.60
CA GLU A 73 3.19 9.35 12.94
C GLU A 73 1.93 10.20 12.89
N PHE A 74 1.85 11.15 11.95
CA PHE A 74 0.65 11.94 11.76
C PHE A 74 -0.56 11.05 11.45
N LEU A 75 -0.44 10.05 10.57
CA LEU A 75 -1.53 9.11 10.29
C LEU A 75 -1.90 8.26 11.50
N ARG A 76 -0.90 7.74 12.25
CA ARG A 76 -1.10 6.96 13.47
C ARG A 76 -1.97 7.71 14.49
N ASP A 77 -1.70 8.99 14.69
CA ASP A 77 -2.37 9.80 15.72
C ASP A 77 -3.84 10.08 15.36
N HIS A 78 -4.21 9.97 14.09
CA HIS A 78 -5.59 10.12 13.59
C HIS A 78 -6.28 8.79 13.30
N ALA A 79 -5.59 7.66 13.47
CA ALA A 79 -6.12 6.33 13.20
C ALA A 79 -6.98 5.79 14.35
N ASP A 80 -7.87 4.85 14.00
CA ASP A 80 -8.57 4.01 14.98
C ASP A 80 -7.58 3.16 15.80
N GLU A 81 -8.07 2.53 16.89
CA GLU A 81 -7.22 1.81 17.82
C GLU A 81 -6.44 0.65 17.17
N ALA A 82 -7.09 -0.12 16.30
CA ALA A 82 -6.48 -1.27 15.65
C ALA A 82 -5.37 -0.82 14.67
N SER A 83 -5.70 0.12 13.79
CA SER A 83 -4.79 0.72 12.83
C SER A 83 -3.61 1.40 13.53
N ARG A 84 -3.87 2.14 14.62
CA ARG A 84 -2.84 2.80 15.43
C ARG A 84 -1.82 1.81 15.98
N LYS A 85 -2.29 0.66 16.47
CA LYS A 85 -1.41 -0.40 16.99
C LYS A 85 -0.51 -0.94 15.89
N LEU A 86 -1.07 -1.28 14.72
CA LEU A 86 -0.31 -1.79 13.57
C LEU A 86 0.73 -0.78 13.09
N ILE A 87 0.35 0.49 12.93
CA ILE A 87 1.26 1.55 12.49
C ILE A 87 2.38 1.75 13.52
N SER A 88 2.08 1.69 14.82
CA SER A 88 3.07 1.80 15.88
C SER A 88 4.10 0.67 15.82
N THR A 89 3.66 -0.57 15.59
CA THR A 89 4.55 -1.72 15.39
C THR A 89 5.47 -1.51 14.19
N GLY A 90 4.92 -1.08 13.03
CA GLY A 90 5.71 -0.82 11.83
C GLY A 90 6.74 0.30 12.01
N LEU A 91 6.39 1.35 12.77
CA LEU A 91 7.31 2.47 13.06
C LEU A 91 8.56 2.04 13.85
N ILE A 92 8.48 1.00 14.69
CA ILE A 92 9.64 0.51 15.46
C ILE A 92 10.80 0.14 14.52
N GLY A 93 10.52 -0.59 13.44
CA GLY A 93 11.53 -0.98 12.44
C GLY A 93 12.16 0.24 11.77
N LEU A 94 11.34 1.22 11.36
CA LEU A 94 11.85 2.45 10.75
C LEU A 94 12.72 3.28 11.70
N TYR A 95 12.39 3.36 12.99
CA TYR A 95 13.27 4.04 13.96
C TYR A 95 14.59 3.31 14.14
N GLN A 96 14.60 1.99 14.15
CA GLN A 96 15.85 1.22 14.20
C GLN A 96 16.73 1.51 12.99
N VAL A 97 16.15 1.52 11.78
CA VAL A 97 16.86 1.87 10.55
C VAL A 97 17.39 3.31 10.62
N LYS A 98 16.58 4.26 11.06
CA LYS A 98 16.99 5.67 11.23
C LYS A 98 18.18 5.81 12.19
N ASN A 99 18.14 5.14 13.34
CA ASN A 99 19.20 5.20 14.33
C ASN A 99 20.50 4.60 13.76
N GLU A 100 20.40 3.46 13.07
CA GLU A 100 21.54 2.84 12.40
C GLU A 100 22.15 3.75 11.31
N MET A 101 21.33 4.36 10.47
CA MET A 101 21.79 5.31 9.46
C MET A 101 22.45 6.54 10.08
N THR A 102 21.95 7.00 11.23
CA THR A 102 22.55 8.11 12.00
C THR A 102 23.93 7.71 12.55
N ASP A 103 24.10 6.45 12.93
CA ASP A 103 25.38 5.87 13.36
C ASP A 103 26.30 5.48 12.18
N GLY A 104 25.91 5.77 10.93
CA GLY A 104 26.67 5.45 9.74
C GLY A 104 26.56 3.99 9.25
N ARG A 105 25.59 3.22 9.78
CA ARG A 105 25.27 1.86 9.31
C ARG A 105 24.12 1.93 8.31
N PHE A 106 24.42 1.59 7.06
CA PHE A 106 23.48 1.70 5.94
C PHE A 106 23.10 0.32 5.42
N ASP A 107 21.91 -0.15 5.78
CA ASP A 107 21.38 -1.45 5.36
C ASP A 107 20.10 -1.27 4.54
N ARG A 108 20.22 -1.43 3.22
CA ARG A 108 19.11 -1.38 2.27
C ARG A 108 18.08 -2.48 2.53
N LYS A 109 18.52 -3.68 2.89
CA LYS A 109 17.63 -4.81 3.12
C LYS A 109 16.73 -4.51 4.32
N LYS A 110 17.32 -4.01 5.41
CA LYS A 110 16.58 -3.64 6.62
C LYS A 110 15.62 -2.47 6.39
N LEU A 111 16.02 -1.47 5.59
CA LEU A 111 15.12 -0.40 5.15
C LEU A 111 13.93 -0.98 4.38
N ASN A 112 14.17 -1.90 3.44
CA ASN A 112 13.11 -2.52 2.65
C ASN A 112 12.14 -3.33 3.53
N GLU A 113 12.66 -4.21 4.38
CA GLU A 113 11.85 -5.03 5.30
C GLU A 113 10.97 -4.16 6.20
N SER A 114 11.56 -3.12 6.82
CA SER A 114 10.82 -2.19 7.68
C SER A 114 9.77 -1.38 6.90
N SER A 115 10.08 -1.02 5.64
CA SER A 115 9.14 -0.32 4.75
C SER A 115 7.95 -1.19 4.37
N VAL A 116 8.15 -2.49 4.09
CA VAL A 116 7.05 -3.43 3.80
C VAL A 116 6.09 -3.52 4.99
N ILE A 117 6.61 -3.68 6.21
CA ILE A 117 5.79 -3.81 7.42
C ILE A 117 4.93 -2.56 7.61
N VAL A 118 5.52 -1.37 7.53
CA VAL A 118 4.74 -0.14 7.75
C VAL A 118 3.75 0.13 6.62
N LEU A 119 4.10 -0.19 5.37
CA LEU A 119 3.20 -0.03 4.24
C LEU A 119 1.99 -0.97 4.37
N ASN A 120 2.17 -2.20 4.85
CA ASN A 120 1.06 -3.10 5.16
C ASN A 120 0.14 -2.55 6.24
N ALA A 121 0.70 -1.95 7.31
CA ALA A 121 -0.09 -1.27 8.32
C ALA A 121 -0.88 -0.07 7.76
N LEU A 122 -0.29 0.69 6.83
CA LEU A 122 -0.98 1.78 6.15
C LEU A 122 -2.07 1.29 5.19
N ILE A 123 -1.88 0.15 4.51
CA ILE A 123 -2.94 -0.47 3.71
C ILE A 123 -4.14 -0.78 4.61
N TYR A 124 -3.91 -1.45 5.74
CA TYR A 124 -4.98 -1.74 6.71
C TYR A 124 -5.73 -0.47 7.12
N TYR A 125 -5.01 0.58 7.53
CA TYR A 125 -5.58 1.86 7.93
C TYR A 125 -6.46 2.49 6.83
N GLU A 126 -5.99 2.49 5.58
CA GLU A 126 -6.74 3.07 4.46
C GLU A 126 -7.98 2.22 4.12
N ILE A 127 -7.92 0.89 4.22
CA ILE A 127 -9.10 0.02 4.04
C ILE A 127 -10.13 0.24 5.16
N ALA A 128 -9.68 0.33 6.42
CA ALA A 128 -10.55 0.61 7.56
C ALA A 128 -11.22 1.98 7.43
N SER A 129 -10.48 2.99 6.98
CA SER A 129 -10.99 4.32 6.67
C SER A 129 -12.00 4.31 5.53
N ALA A 130 -11.69 3.61 4.42
CA ALA A 130 -12.61 3.43 3.30
C ALA A 130 -13.93 2.82 3.76
N ARG A 131 -13.87 1.78 4.60
CA ARG A 131 -15.05 1.13 5.15
C ARG A 131 -15.90 2.10 5.99
N ALA A 132 -15.26 2.87 6.89
CA ALA A 132 -15.96 3.88 7.68
C ALA A 132 -16.64 4.94 6.79
N PHE A 133 -15.95 5.41 5.75
CA PHE A 133 -16.51 6.36 4.79
C PHE A 133 -17.70 5.81 4.01
N ILE A 134 -17.70 4.53 3.63
CA ILE A 134 -18.88 3.90 3.00
C ILE A 134 -20.07 3.89 3.95
N LEU A 135 -19.85 3.56 5.23
CA LEU A 135 -20.91 3.54 6.23
C LEU A 135 -21.51 4.94 6.45
N GLU A 136 -20.67 5.98 6.39
CA GLU A 136 -21.04 7.40 6.46
C GLU A 136 -21.53 8.00 5.13
N GLU A 137 -21.66 7.20 4.07
CA GLU A 137 -22.09 7.62 2.72
C GLU A 137 -21.15 8.63 2.03
N LYS A 138 -19.88 8.67 2.46
CA LYS A 138 -18.80 9.49 1.92
C LYS A 138 -18.05 8.75 0.80
N ARG A 139 -18.72 8.55 -0.35
CA ARG A 139 -18.14 7.79 -1.48
C ARG A 139 -16.86 8.41 -2.06
N PRO A 140 -16.74 9.73 -2.28
CA PRO A 140 -15.50 10.31 -2.80
C PRO A 140 -14.29 10.04 -1.89
N GLU A 141 -14.49 10.10 -0.57
CA GLU A 141 -13.47 9.82 0.44
C GLU A 141 -13.11 8.33 0.47
N THR A 142 -14.11 7.45 0.29
CA THR A 142 -13.88 6.01 0.12
C THR A 142 -12.92 5.75 -1.05
N MET A 143 -13.19 6.33 -2.22
CA MET A 143 -12.36 6.11 -3.41
C MET A 143 -10.93 6.61 -3.18
N LYS A 144 -10.78 7.79 -2.56
CA LYS A 144 -9.46 8.33 -2.22
C LYS A 144 -8.68 7.43 -1.27
N ALA A 145 -9.33 6.84 -0.26
CA ALA A 145 -8.69 5.92 0.66
C ALA A 145 -8.26 4.62 -0.05
N LEU A 146 -9.11 4.07 -0.92
CA LEU A 146 -8.76 2.89 -1.72
C LEU A 146 -7.62 3.15 -2.71
N ASP A 147 -7.58 4.32 -3.34
CA ASP A 147 -6.48 4.70 -4.23
C ASP A 147 -5.14 4.75 -3.47
N LYS A 148 -5.15 5.28 -2.24
CA LYS A 148 -3.97 5.27 -1.36
C LYS A 148 -3.59 3.86 -0.90
N ALA A 149 -4.57 3.01 -0.57
CA ALA A 149 -4.31 1.62 -0.22
C ALA A 149 -3.65 0.87 -1.38
N ILE A 150 -4.15 1.08 -2.61
CA ILE A 150 -3.54 0.55 -3.84
C ILE A 150 -2.11 1.07 -3.99
N GLU A 151 -1.87 2.37 -3.81
CA GLU A 151 -0.54 2.97 -3.91
C GLU A 151 0.44 2.35 -2.90
N ASN A 152 0.04 2.23 -1.64
CA ASN A 152 0.84 1.60 -0.59
C ASN A 152 1.13 0.13 -0.90
N LEU A 153 0.17 -0.61 -1.47
CA LEU A 153 0.38 -1.98 -1.92
C LEU A 153 1.41 -2.06 -3.06
N ARG A 154 1.39 -1.12 -4.01
CA ARG A 154 2.42 -1.07 -5.07
C ARG A 154 3.80 -0.85 -4.47
N ASN A 155 3.89 0.09 -3.54
CA ASN A 155 5.14 0.41 -2.87
C ASN A 155 5.64 -0.78 -2.05
N ALA A 156 4.77 -1.46 -1.29
CA ALA A 156 5.12 -2.63 -0.49
C ALA A 156 5.69 -3.75 -1.37
N LEU A 157 5.05 -4.03 -2.51
CA LEU A 157 5.51 -5.02 -3.48
C LEU A 157 6.87 -4.66 -4.10
N ASP A 158 7.10 -3.38 -4.38
CA ASP A 158 8.37 -2.89 -4.91
C ASP A 158 9.50 -2.96 -3.84
N PHE A 159 9.18 -2.74 -2.56
CA PHE A 159 10.10 -2.95 -1.45
C PHE A 159 10.40 -4.43 -1.18
N ALA A 160 9.42 -5.30 -1.38
CA ALA A 160 9.57 -6.76 -1.33
C ALA A 160 10.32 -7.34 -2.56
N GLU A 161 10.84 -6.47 -3.44
CA GLU A 161 11.55 -6.80 -4.68
C GLU A 161 10.72 -7.69 -5.62
N GLY A 162 9.39 -7.50 -5.62
CA GLY A 162 8.48 -8.18 -6.55
C GLY A 162 8.12 -9.62 -6.18
N ASN A 163 8.46 -10.10 -4.98
CA ASN A 163 7.97 -11.37 -4.46
C ASN A 163 6.47 -11.27 -4.12
N ARG A 164 5.63 -11.43 -5.16
CA ARG A 164 4.17 -11.36 -5.04
C ARG A 164 3.63 -12.63 -4.40
N LYS A 165 2.79 -12.45 -3.39
CA LYS A 165 1.96 -13.52 -2.84
C LYS A 165 0.56 -13.46 -3.46
N GLU A 166 -0.09 -14.61 -3.58
CA GLU A 166 -1.41 -14.74 -4.23
C GLU A 166 -2.47 -13.83 -3.58
N TYR A 167 -2.42 -13.68 -2.25
CA TYR A 167 -3.31 -12.79 -1.51
C TYR A 167 -3.14 -11.31 -1.91
N GLU A 168 -1.93 -10.86 -2.26
CA GLU A 168 -1.68 -9.45 -2.63
C GLU A 168 -2.34 -9.10 -3.97
N VAL A 169 -2.39 -10.09 -4.87
CA VAL A 169 -3.11 -9.99 -6.15
C VAL A 169 -4.61 -9.95 -5.91
N GLN A 170 -5.12 -10.77 -4.98
CA GLN A 170 -6.52 -10.79 -4.60
C GLN A 170 -6.97 -9.46 -3.97
N ILE A 171 -6.24 -8.98 -2.96
CA ILE A 171 -6.49 -7.68 -2.30
C ILE A 171 -6.48 -6.53 -3.32
N PHE A 172 -5.51 -6.52 -4.25
CA PHE A 172 -5.49 -5.53 -5.33
C PHE A 172 -6.73 -5.62 -6.24
N SER A 173 -7.11 -6.83 -6.65
CA SER A 173 -8.27 -7.07 -7.50
C SER A 173 -9.58 -6.61 -6.84
N ASP A 174 -9.71 -6.87 -5.54
CA ASP A 174 -10.90 -6.51 -4.78
C ASP A 174 -11.01 -4.99 -4.58
N MET A 175 -9.90 -4.32 -4.23
CA MET A 175 -9.86 -2.86 -4.20
C MET A 175 -10.18 -2.25 -5.58
N ASN A 176 -9.57 -2.78 -6.64
CA ASN A 176 -9.77 -2.27 -8.00
C ASN A 176 -11.21 -2.47 -8.48
N THR A 177 -11.87 -3.55 -8.05
CA THR A 177 -13.28 -3.80 -8.35
C THR A 177 -14.18 -2.74 -7.74
N ILE A 178 -13.91 -2.32 -6.51
CA ILE A 178 -14.66 -1.25 -5.84
C ILE A 178 -14.38 0.09 -6.52
N THR A 179 -13.11 0.44 -6.76
CA THR A 179 -12.76 1.74 -7.38
C THR A 179 -13.25 1.87 -8.82
N SER A 180 -13.31 0.76 -9.56
CA SER A 180 -13.84 0.72 -10.94
C SER A 180 -15.38 0.74 -10.99
N ASN A 181 -16.06 0.49 -9.87
CA ASN A 181 -17.52 0.46 -9.80
C ASN A 181 -18.05 1.44 -8.73
N TYR A 182 -18.01 2.73 -9.06
CA TYR A 182 -18.44 3.81 -8.16
C TYR A 182 -19.87 3.65 -7.61
N TYR A 183 -20.76 2.99 -8.36
CA TYR A 183 -22.17 2.77 -8.00
C TYR A 183 -22.43 1.38 -7.42
N ALA A 184 -21.39 0.63 -7.03
CA ALA A 184 -21.55 -0.64 -6.36
C ALA A 184 -22.42 -0.52 -5.11
N ASP A 185 -23.18 -1.57 -4.81
CA ASP A 185 -24.03 -1.64 -3.64
C ASP A 185 -23.22 -1.46 -2.34
N LYS A 186 -23.81 -0.73 -1.38
CA LYS A 186 -23.14 -0.40 -0.10
C LYS A 186 -22.75 -1.65 0.67
N GLU A 187 -23.65 -2.62 0.78
CA GLU A 187 -23.43 -3.85 1.54
C GLU A 187 -22.34 -4.69 0.89
N VAL A 188 -22.36 -4.79 -0.45
CA VAL A 188 -21.33 -5.50 -1.22
C VAL A 188 -19.94 -4.89 -0.97
N MET A 189 -19.81 -3.57 -1.06
CA MET A 189 -18.50 -2.93 -0.84
C MET A 189 -18.02 -3.11 0.60
N VAL A 190 -18.90 -2.95 1.60
CA VAL A 190 -18.53 -3.16 3.01
C VAL A 190 -18.05 -4.60 3.23
N GLN A 191 -18.77 -5.59 2.69
CA GLN A 191 -18.38 -7.00 2.81
C GLN A 191 -17.02 -7.27 2.17
N THR A 192 -16.75 -6.70 0.98
CA THR A 192 -15.45 -6.84 0.32
C THR A 192 -14.32 -6.22 1.17
N LEU A 193 -14.54 -5.03 1.74
CA LEU A 193 -13.54 -4.39 2.60
C LEU A 193 -13.34 -5.15 3.91
N ASP A 194 -14.39 -5.72 4.49
CA ASP A 194 -14.30 -6.58 5.69
C ASP A 194 -13.45 -7.83 5.41
N ASN A 195 -13.62 -8.45 4.25
CA ASN A 195 -12.79 -9.60 3.84
C ASN A 195 -11.31 -9.20 3.70
N ILE A 196 -11.02 -8.05 3.08
CA ILE A 196 -9.65 -7.54 2.95
C ILE A 196 -9.03 -7.28 4.33
N LEU A 197 -9.76 -6.69 5.28
CA LEU A 197 -9.25 -6.44 6.63
C LEU A 197 -8.94 -7.73 7.39
N LEU A 198 -9.76 -8.76 7.22
CA LEU A 198 -9.51 -10.09 7.81
C LEU A 198 -8.23 -10.70 7.22
N GLU A 199 -8.09 -10.70 5.90
CA GLU A 199 -6.88 -11.20 5.24
C GLU A 199 -5.61 -10.46 5.69
N LEU A 200 -5.67 -9.13 5.81
CA LEU A 200 -4.54 -8.32 6.30
C LEU A 200 -4.21 -8.60 7.77
N SER A 201 -5.21 -8.88 8.60
CA SER A 201 -5.02 -9.17 10.03
C SER A 201 -4.34 -10.54 10.23
N ASP A 202 -4.73 -11.55 9.45
CA ASP A 202 -4.13 -12.88 9.52
C ASP A 202 -2.65 -12.87 9.11
N LEU A 203 -2.27 -11.95 8.21
CA LEU A 203 -0.88 -11.77 7.79
C LEU A 203 -0.02 -11.14 8.89
N ASP A 204 -0.54 -10.19 9.66
CA ASP A 204 0.21 -9.54 10.75
C ASP A 204 0.59 -10.52 11.88
N VAL A 205 -0.24 -11.55 12.11
CA VAL A 205 0.08 -12.66 13.03
C VAL A 205 1.31 -13.44 12.57
N SER A 206 1.55 -13.55 11.26
CA SER A 206 2.69 -14.27 10.70
C SER A 206 4.02 -13.51 10.80
N TYR A 207 3.98 -12.17 10.87
CA TYR A 207 5.18 -11.32 11.01
C TYR A 207 5.56 -11.04 12.47
N SER A 208 4.69 -11.39 13.42
CA SER A 208 4.88 -11.19 14.86
C SER A 208 5.42 -12.43 15.61
N GLN A 209 5.74 -13.51 14.89
CA GLN A 209 6.39 -14.73 15.41
C GLN A 209 7.87 -14.77 15.02
#